data_AF-A0A227JAZ4-F1
#
_entry.id   AF-A0A227JAZ4-F1
#
_cell.length_a   1.000
_cell.length_b   1.000
_cell.length_c   1.000
_cell.angle_alpha   90.00
_cell.angle_beta   90.00
_cell.angle_gamma   90.00
#
_symmetry.space_group_name_H-M   'P 1'
#
loop_
_entity.id
_entity.type
_entity.pdbx_description
1 polymer ?
#
loop_
_entity_poly.entity_id
_entity_poly.type
_entity_poly.pdbx_seq_one_letter_code
_entity_poly.pdbx_strand_id
1 'polypeptide(L)' 'MANTAAALHILVKHKEQAEDIIKQLKKGAKFQTLAKKYSTCPSGKRGGDLGEFRR' A
#
# COMPACT_ATOMS: atom_id res chain seq x y z
N MET A 1 26.59 5.13 -2.63
CA MET A 1 25.33 4.62 -3.21
C MET A 1 24.35 4.47 -2.05
N ALA A 2 23.17 5.11 -2.12
CA ALA A 2 22.21 5.01 -1.03
C ALA A 2 21.65 3.58 -0.98
N ASN A 3 22.02 2.82 0.06
CA ASN A 3 21.51 1.47 0.31
C ASN A 3 20.13 1.50 1.00
N THR A 4 19.29 2.50 0.70
CA THR A 4 17.95 2.65 1.30
C THR A 4 16.87 2.64 0.22
N ALA A 5 15.78 1.92 0.47
CA ALA A 5 14.61 1.84 -0.40
C ALA A 5 13.35 2.17 0.41
N ALA A 6 12.56 3.13 -0.05
CA ALA A 6 11.24 3.39 0.50
C ALA A 6 10.18 2.64 -0.31
N ALA A 7 9.23 2.00 0.37
CA ALA A 7 8.14 1.30 -0.29
C ALA A 7 6.79 1.62 0.36
N LEU A 8 5.74 1.59 -0.46
CA LEU A 8 4.36 1.62 -0.02
C LEU A 8 3.75 0.24 -0.29
N HIS A 9 3.10 -0.37 0.69
CA HIS A 9 2.33 -1.60 0.48
C HIS A 9 0.88 -1.48 0.94
N ILE A 10 0.03 -2.34 0.38
CA ILE A 10 -1.30 -2.62 0.92
C ILE A 10 -1.37 -4.11 1.13
N LEU A 11 -1.48 -4.53 2.39
CA LEU A 11 -1.66 -5.92 2.74
C LEU A 11 -3.15 -6.22 2.81
N VAL A 12 -3.63 -7.09 1.92
CA VAL A 12 -5.03 -7.55 1.88
C VAL A 12 -5.10 -9.04 2.11
N LYS A 13 -6.21 -9.52 2.71
CA LYS A 13 -6.42 -10.95 2.97
C LYS A 13 -6.81 -11.73 1.72
N HIS A 14 -7.55 -11.09 0.81
CA HIS A 14 -8.15 -11.76 -0.34
C HIS A 14 -7.63 -11.19 -1.65
N LYS A 15 -7.40 -12.07 -2.63
CA LYS A 15 -6.97 -11.67 -3.98
C LYS A 15 -7.98 -10.77 -4.67
N GLU A 16 -9.27 -11.03 -4.49
CA GLU A 16 -10.35 -10.21 -5.06
C GLU A 16 -10.27 -8.75 -4.59
N GLN A 17 -9.93 -8.53 -3.31
CA GLN A 17 -9.73 -7.18 -2.78
C GLN A 17 -8.53 -6.48 -3.43
N ALA A 18 -7.44 -7.21 -3.70
CA ALA A 18 -6.30 -6.65 -4.43
C ALA A 18 -6.70 -6.24 -5.84
N GLU A 19 -7.47 -7.07 -6.54
CA GLU A 19 -7.95 -6.80 -7.90
C GLU A 19 -8.89 -5.59 -7.93
N ASP A 20 -9.77 -5.45 -6.94
CA ASP A 20 -10.65 -4.29 -6.81
C ASP A 20 -9.88 -3.00 -6.56
N ILE A 21 -8.86 -3.06 -5.69
CA ILE A 21 -7.95 -1.93 -5.43
C ILE A 21 -7.20 -1.56 -6.71
N ILE A 22 -6.70 -2.52 -7.48
CA ILE A 22 -6.04 -2.25 -8.77
C ILE A 22 -7.00 -1.59 -9.76
N LYS A 23 -8.26 -2.05 -9.84
CA LYS A 23 -9.29 -1.42 -10.68
C LYS A 23 -9.58 0.01 -10.22
N GLN A 24 -9.68 0.26 -8.93
CA GLN A 24 -9.92 1.60 -8.38
C GLN A 24 -8.71 2.51 -8.60
N LEU A 25 -7.48 2.01 -8.45
CA LEU A 25 -6.24 2.73 -8.78
C LEU A 25 -6.21 3.13 -10.25
N LYS A 26 -6.58 2.21 -11.17
CA LYS A 26 -6.69 2.51 -12.60
C LYS A 26 -7.75 3.58 -12.92
N LYS A 27 -8.80 3.68 -12.10
CA LYS A 27 -9.82 4.74 -12.21
C LYS A 27 -9.36 6.09 -11.64
N GLY A 28 -8.15 6.19 -11.07
CA GLY A 28 -7.62 7.41 -10.47
C GLY A 28 -7.85 7.54 -8.96
N ALA A 29 -8.23 6.45 -8.28
CA ALA A 29 -8.32 6.46 -6.82
C ALA A 29 -6.93 6.63 -6.18
N LYS A 30 -6.86 7.32 -5.04
CA LYS A 30 -5.60 7.56 -4.32
C LYS A 30 -5.17 6.30 -3.56
N PHE A 31 -3.95 5.83 -3.82
CA PHE A 31 -3.35 4.67 -3.14
C PHE A 31 -3.36 4.81 -1.62
N GLN A 32 -3.02 5.98 -1.07
CA GLN A 32 -3.04 6.22 0.37
C GLN A 32 -4.43 6.03 1.00
N THR A 33 -5.50 6.38 0.29
CA THR A 33 -6.88 6.21 0.79
C THR A 33 -7.28 4.73 0.79
N LEU A 34 -6.91 4.00 -0.26
CA LEU A 34 -7.14 2.56 -0.35
C LEU A 34 -6.29 1.81 0.68
N ALA A 35 -5.03 2.20 0.86
CA ALA A 35 -4.16 1.66 1.89
C ALA A 35 -4.72 1.87 3.29
N LYS A 36 -5.26 3.07 3.60
CA LYS A 36 -5.91 3.33 4.89
C LYS A 36 -7.17 2.49 5.12
N LYS A 37 -7.93 2.18 4.06
CA LYS A 37 -9.19 1.43 4.14
C LYS A 37 -9.00 -0.10 4.14
N TYR A 38 -8.06 -0.59 3.34
CA TYR A 38 -7.92 -2.01 3.04
C TYR A 38 -6.65 -2.64 3.64
N SER A 39 -5.62 -1.86 3.96
CA SER A 39 -4.41 -2.43 4.57
C SER A 39 -4.71 -2.93 5.96
N THR A 40 -4.47 -4.21 6.19
CA THR A 40 -4.56 -4.85 7.51
C THR A 40 -3.27 -4.69 8.33
N CYS A 41 -2.21 -4.10 7.75
CA CYS A 41 -0.98 -3.80 8.45
C CYS A 41 -1.14 -2.52 9.30
N PRO A 42 -0.51 -2.39 10.49
CA PRO A 42 -0.47 -1.12 11.24
C PRO A 42 0.06 0.07 10.42
N SER A 43 0.88 -0.19 9.39
CA SER A 43 1.35 0.78 8.40
C SER A 43 0.24 1.38 7.54
N GLY A 44 -0.94 0.75 7.52
CA GLY A 44 -2.17 1.27 6.88
C GLY A 44 -2.55 2.66 7.40
N LYS A 45 -2.31 2.97 8.69
CA LYS A 45 -2.58 4.30 9.25
C LYS A 45 -1.75 5.41 8.58
N ARG A 46 -0.54 5.08 8.12
CA ARG A 46 0.34 5.98 7.34
C ARG A 46 0.10 5.92 5.83
N GLY A 47 -0.98 5.27 5.38
CA GLY A 47 -1.27 5.12 3.95
C GLY A 47 -0.43 4.04 3.27
N GLY A 48 -0.02 3.01 4.02
CA GLY A 48 0.79 1.91 3.50
C GLY A 48 2.29 2.20 3.53
N ASP A 49 2.69 3.32 4.12
CA ASP A 49 4.09 3.70 4.23
C ASP A 49 4.84 2.78 5.19
N LEU A 50 5.82 2.11 4.61
CA LEU A 50 6.59 1.05 5.23
C LEU A 50 7.96 1.60 5.70
N GLY A 51 8.28 2.86 5.35
CA GLY A 51 9.53 3.53 5.68
C GLY A 51 10.67 3.16 4.73
N GLU A 52 11.88 3.61 5.08
CA GLU A 52 13.12 3.26 4.37
C GLU A 52 13.69 1.94 4.91
N PHE A 53 13.80 0.95 4.03
CA PHE A 53 14.50 -0.30 4.30
C PHE A 53 15.95 -0.18 3.86
N ARG A 54 16.86 -0.58 4.74
CA ARG A 54 18.27 -0.75 4.41
C ARG A 54 18.51 -2.21 4.05
N ARG A 55 19.34 -2.46 3.04
CA ARG A 55 19.75 -3.82 2.67
C ARG A 55 20.63 -4.45 3.73
#